data_AF-A0A420DZL8-F1
#
_entry.id   AF-A0A420DZL8-F1
#
_cell.length_a   1.000
_cell.length_b   1.000
_cell.length_c   1.000
_cell.angle_alpha   90.00
_cell.angle_beta   90.00
_cell.angle_gamma   90.00
#
_symmetry.space_group_name_H-M   'P 1'
#
loop_
_entity.id
_entity.type
_entity.pdbx_description
1 polymer ?
#
loop_
_entity_poly.entity_id
_entity_poly.type
_entity_poly.pdbx_seq_one_letter_code
_entity_poly.pdbx_strand_id
1 'polypeptide(L)'
;MKYHKFNFYRSTYCEFEMQNIDFFEEMKAHFQSKSGSYYYYTEEGVFRYSNHWGRVANCRWKIQGIDHYKNQQYYVGYANWSSFYPLNSTDKVFYIEVNYQERKASIKRIRTKEGSKEFLMTSEFAHQRLKQIQTLFKEYKWARYYEEDIDVLRKIIIDKLITTNKTLQQIKLEL
;
A
#
# COMPACT_ATOMS: atom_id res chain seq x y z
N MET A 1 7.52 -7.44 -16.15
CA MET A 1 6.64 -8.62 -16.34
C MET A 1 5.22 -8.12 -16.55
N LYS A 2 4.55 -8.52 -17.64
CA LYS A 2 3.15 -8.15 -17.88
C LYS A 2 2.25 -9.19 -17.23
N TYR A 3 1.31 -8.74 -16.39
CA TYR A 3 0.35 -9.64 -15.77
C TYR A 3 -0.76 -10.02 -16.76
N HIS A 4 -1.35 -11.19 -16.53
CA HIS A 4 -2.47 -11.74 -17.26
C HIS A 4 -3.11 -12.89 -16.45
N LYS A 5 -4.18 -13.49 -16.98
CA LYS A 5 -4.99 -14.54 -16.32
C LYS A 5 -4.22 -15.74 -15.74
N PHE A 6 -2.99 -16.03 -16.18
CA PHE A 6 -2.21 -17.20 -15.71
C PHE A 6 -1.10 -16.87 -14.70
N ASN A 7 -0.88 -15.59 -14.38
CA ASN A 7 0.21 -15.18 -13.50
C ASN A 7 -0.18 -14.12 -12.45
N PHE A 8 -1.32 -13.45 -12.57
CA PHE A 8 -1.73 -12.40 -11.63
C PHE A 8 -1.89 -12.90 -10.19
N TYR A 9 -2.17 -14.19 -9.98
CA TYR A 9 -2.31 -14.83 -8.67
C TYR A 9 -1.00 -15.31 -8.03
N ARG A 10 0.16 -14.98 -8.61
CA ARG A 10 1.47 -15.43 -8.13
C ARG A 10 2.13 -14.37 -7.24
N SER A 11 1.74 -14.33 -5.97
CA SER A 11 2.28 -13.39 -4.96
C SER A 11 2.24 -11.94 -5.44
N THR A 12 1.05 -11.39 -5.65
CA THR A 12 0.89 -10.02 -6.16
C THR A 12 0.14 -9.10 -5.19
N TYR A 13 0.40 -7.81 -5.32
CA TYR A 13 -0.41 -6.74 -4.77
C TYR A 13 -1.32 -6.16 -5.86
N CYS A 14 -2.56 -5.83 -5.52
CA CYS A 14 -3.47 -5.08 -6.38
C CYS A 14 -4.56 -4.38 -5.56
N GLU A 15 -5.03 -3.23 -6.03
CA GLU A 15 -6.24 -2.57 -5.53
C GLU A 15 -7.28 -2.57 -6.66
N PHE A 16 -8.40 -3.23 -6.41
CA PHE A 16 -9.51 -3.32 -7.34
C PHE A 16 -10.45 -2.13 -7.17
N GLU A 17 -10.96 -1.63 -8.28
CA GLU A 17 -12.03 -0.63 -8.32
C GLU A 17 -13.36 -1.34 -8.12
N MET A 18 -14.20 -0.82 -7.23
CA MET A 18 -15.51 -1.41 -6.96
C MET A 18 -16.42 -1.32 -8.18
N GLN A 19 -17.14 -2.40 -8.47
CA GLN A 19 -18.08 -2.50 -9.59
C GLN A 19 -19.47 -2.91 -9.09
N ASN A 20 -20.45 -2.88 -9.99
CA ASN A 20 -21.80 -3.38 -9.69
C ASN A 20 -21.73 -4.87 -9.26
N ILE A 21 -22.41 -5.17 -8.15
CA ILE A 21 -22.50 -6.52 -7.58
C ILE A 21 -23.18 -7.52 -8.53
N ASP A 22 -24.09 -7.03 -9.38
CA ASP A 22 -24.90 -7.84 -10.30
C ASP A 22 -24.13 -8.25 -11.57
N PHE A 23 -22.87 -7.84 -11.74
CA PHE A 23 -22.06 -8.14 -12.93
C PHE A 23 -22.03 -9.63 -13.29
N PHE A 24 -22.00 -10.51 -12.29
CA PHE A 24 -21.95 -11.97 -12.50
C PHE A 24 -23.32 -12.63 -12.68
N GLU A 25 -24.43 -11.87 -12.62
CA GLU A 25 -25.75 -12.37 -12.99
C GLU A 25 -25.86 -12.50 -14.51
N GLU A 26 -25.33 -11.52 -15.25
CA GLU A 26 -25.32 -11.49 -16.71
C GLU A 26 -24.09 -12.19 -17.30
N MET A 27 -22.94 -12.09 -16.62
CA MET A 27 -21.66 -12.58 -17.14
C MET A 27 -21.25 -13.90 -16.49
N LYS A 28 -21.03 -14.93 -17.31
CA LYS A 28 -20.54 -16.23 -16.84
C LYS A 28 -19.07 -16.16 -16.44
N ALA A 29 -18.76 -16.59 -15.21
CA ALA A 29 -17.39 -16.69 -14.73
C ALA A 29 -16.54 -17.60 -15.65
N HIS A 30 -15.34 -17.14 -15.99
CA HIS A 30 -14.34 -17.96 -16.69
C HIS A 30 -13.66 -18.95 -15.74
N PHE A 31 -13.63 -18.63 -14.46
CA PHE A 31 -13.05 -19.49 -13.43
C PHE A 31 -13.72 -19.27 -12.07
N GLN A 32 -13.92 -20.37 -11.34
CA GLN A 32 -14.36 -20.39 -9.95
C GLN A 32 -13.27 -21.03 -9.09
N SER A 33 -12.83 -20.33 -8.04
CA SER A 33 -11.89 -20.89 -7.09
C SER A 33 -12.56 -21.95 -6.20
N LYS A 34 -11.76 -22.85 -5.61
CA LYS A 34 -12.25 -23.82 -4.61
C LYS A 34 -12.94 -23.17 -3.41
N SER A 35 -12.58 -21.92 -3.10
CA SER A 35 -13.17 -21.11 -2.05
C SER A 35 -14.39 -20.29 -2.48
N GLY A 36 -14.89 -20.49 -3.71
CA GLY A 36 -16.12 -19.86 -4.20
C GLY A 36 -15.98 -18.42 -4.72
N SER A 37 -14.77 -17.94 -5.02
CA SER A 37 -14.59 -16.66 -5.71
C SER A 37 -14.70 -16.84 -7.22
N TYR A 38 -15.37 -15.92 -7.91
CA TYR A 38 -15.50 -15.94 -9.37
C TYR A 38 -14.57 -14.95 -10.03
N TYR A 39 -14.11 -15.31 -11.23
CA TYR A 39 -13.23 -14.51 -12.04
C TYR A 39 -13.75 -14.44 -13.47
N TYR A 40 -13.83 -13.23 -13.99
CA TYR A 40 -14.09 -12.97 -15.39
C TYR A 40 -12.90 -12.19 -15.95
N TYR A 41 -12.33 -12.67 -17.05
CA TYR A 41 -11.08 -12.16 -17.61
C TYR A 41 -11.37 -11.38 -18.89
N THR A 42 -10.87 -10.16 -18.98
CA THR A 42 -10.87 -9.37 -20.20
C THR A 42 -9.46 -9.35 -20.80
N GLU A 43 -9.32 -8.73 -21.97
CA GLU A 43 -8.01 -8.47 -22.55
C GLU A 43 -7.17 -7.53 -21.66
N GLU A 44 -7.83 -6.59 -20.98
CA GLU A 44 -7.19 -5.52 -20.22
C GLU A 44 -7.04 -5.81 -18.72
N GLY A 45 -7.85 -6.72 -18.17
CA GLY A 45 -7.93 -6.93 -16.73
C GLY A 45 -8.79 -8.10 -16.28
N VAL A 46 -9.19 -8.06 -15.02
CA VAL A 46 -9.98 -9.09 -14.36
C VAL A 46 -11.04 -8.50 -13.45
N PHE A 47 -12.26 -9.02 -13.59
CA PHE A 47 -13.30 -8.88 -12.59
C PHE A 47 -13.20 -10.04 -11.61
N ARG A 48 -13.39 -9.73 -10.32
CA ARG A 48 -13.38 -10.70 -9.23
C ARG A 48 -14.59 -10.47 -8.35
N TYR A 49 -15.40 -11.52 -8.17
CA TYR A 49 -16.45 -11.59 -7.16
C TYR A 49 -15.94 -12.39 -5.96
N SER A 50 -15.92 -11.78 -4.78
CA SER A 50 -15.41 -12.43 -3.57
C SER A 50 -15.89 -11.75 -2.30
N ASN A 51 -16.01 -12.53 -1.23
CA ASN A 51 -16.18 -12.04 0.15
C ASN A 51 -14.86 -11.96 0.93
N HIS A 52 -13.73 -12.23 0.27
CA HIS A 52 -12.42 -12.24 0.89
C HIS A 52 -11.47 -11.27 0.19
N TRP A 53 -11.20 -10.14 0.85
CA TRP A 53 -10.31 -9.07 0.39
C TRP A 53 -9.23 -8.80 1.46
N GLY A 54 -8.14 -8.15 1.06
CA GLY A 54 -6.93 -8.00 1.86
C GLY A 54 -5.94 -9.13 1.57
N ARG A 55 -5.72 -10.05 2.52
CA ARG A 55 -4.79 -11.18 2.34
C ARG A 55 -5.49 -12.34 1.65
N VAL A 56 -5.11 -12.65 0.41
CA VAL A 56 -5.70 -13.76 -0.36
C VAL A 56 -4.59 -14.75 -0.71
N ALA A 57 -4.51 -15.87 0.02
CA ALA A 57 -3.36 -16.79 -0.05
C ALA A 57 -2.01 -16.05 0.13
N ASN A 58 -1.15 -16.08 -0.87
CA ASN A 58 0.13 -15.36 -0.93
C ASN A 58 0.03 -13.95 -1.53
N CYS A 59 -1.17 -13.53 -1.95
CA CYS A 59 -1.43 -12.21 -2.53
C CYS A 59 -1.96 -11.21 -1.48
N ARG A 60 -1.98 -9.95 -1.89
CA ARG A 60 -2.58 -8.83 -1.16
C ARG A 60 -3.47 -8.03 -2.12
N TRP A 61 -4.75 -8.38 -2.15
CA TRP A 61 -5.73 -7.77 -3.05
C TRP A 61 -6.79 -7.04 -2.26
N LYS A 62 -6.78 -5.71 -2.36
CA LYS A 62 -7.78 -4.85 -1.74
C LYS A 62 -8.83 -4.46 -2.75
N ILE A 63 -9.97 -3.99 -2.27
CA ILE A 63 -10.97 -3.30 -3.07
C ILE A 63 -11.13 -1.90 -2.48
N GLN A 64 -11.18 -0.89 -3.36
CA GLN A 64 -11.32 0.51 -3.00
C GLN A 64 -12.72 0.78 -2.45
N GLY A 65 -12.85 1.81 -1.61
CA GLY A 65 -14.13 2.22 -1.03
C GLY A 65 -14.61 1.38 0.16
N ILE A 66 -13.79 0.45 0.67
CA ILE A 66 -14.10 -0.35 1.86
C ILE A 66 -12.94 -0.27 2.86
N ASP A 67 -13.16 0.45 3.96
CA ASP A 67 -12.16 0.60 5.02
C ASP A 67 -12.02 -0.68 5.88
N HIS A 68 -13.14 -1.35 6.13
CA HIS A 68 -13.20 -2.56 6.96
C HIS A 68 -13.92 -3.69 6.24
N TYR A 69 -13.13 -4.64 5.73
CA TYR A 69 -13.69 -5.85 5.11
C TYR A 69 -14.43 -6.71 6.14
N LYS A 70 -15.72 -6.94 5.90
CA LYS A 70 -16.48 -7.96 6.62
C LYS A 70 -16.46 -9.25 5.80
N ASN A 71 -15.90 -10.33 6.36
CA ASN A 71 -15.70 -11.65 5.71
C ASN A 71 -16.99 -12.40 5.32
N GLN A 72 -18.11 -11.71 5.19
CA GLN A 72 -19.43 -12.26 4.85
C GLN A 72 -20.09 -11.51 3.68
N GLN A 73 -19.61 -10.31 3.35
CA GLN A 73 -20.17 -9.51 2.27
C GLN A 73 -19.37 -9.74 1.00
N TYR A 74 -20.07 -10.10 -0.07
CA TYR A 74 -19.47 -10.24 -1.38
C TYR A 74 -19.39 -8.89 -2.09
N TYR A 75 -18.34 -8.73 -2.87
CA TYR A 75 -18.11 -7.55 -3.69
C TYR A 75 -17.60 -7.98 -5.06
N VAL A 76 -17.93 -7.19 -6.08
CA VAL A 76 -17.29 -7.25 -7.39
C VAL A 76 -16.26 -6.13 -7.46
N GLY A 77 -15.04 -6.48 -7.84
CA GLY A 77 -14.00 -5.50 -8.17
C GLY A 77 -13.41 -5.77 -9.54
N TYR A 78 -12.99 -4.71 -10.23
CA TYR A 78 -12.22 -4.77 -11.47
C TYR A 78 -10.81 -4.24 -11.26
N ALA A 79 -9.83 -4.87 -11.91
CA ALA A 79 -8.48 -4.34 -11.99
C ALA A 79 -7.86 -4.61 -13.36
N ASN A 80 -7.24 -3.59 -13.95
CA ASN A 80 -6.38 -3.75 -15.10
C ASN A 80 -5.16 -4.62 -14.77
N TRP A 81 -4.65 -5.35 -15.75
CA TRP A 81 -3.42 -6.15 -15.60
C TRP A 81 -2.22 -5.29 -15.21
N SER A 82 -2.16 -4.05 -15.69
CA SER A 82 -1.14 -3.07 -15.34
C SER A 82 -1.20 -2.61 -13.88
N SER A 83 -2.31 -2.86 -13.18
CA SER A 83 -2.50 -2.52 -11.76
C SER A 83 -1.99 -3.61 -10.81
N PHE A 84 -1.52 -4.74 -11.34
CA PHE A 84 -0.88 -5.79 -10.54
C PHE A 84 0.61 -5.55 -10.41
N TYR A 85 1.14 -5.89 -9.23
CA TYR A 85 2.56 -5.73 -8.93
C TYR A 85 3.07 -6.92 -8.13
N PRO A 86 4.37 -7.26 -8.22
CA PRO A 86 4.91 -8.34 -7.42
C PRO A 86 4.88 -7.93 -5.95
N LEU A 87 4.38 -8.83 -5.11
CA LEU A 87 4.46 -8.71 -3.67
C LEU A 87 5.78 -9.37 -3.24
N ASN A 88 6.85 -8.59 -3.27
CA ASN A 88 8.17 -8.98 -2.79
C ASN A 88 8.67 -8.01 -1.70
N SER A 89 9.76 -8.40 -1.04
CA SER A 89 10.41 -7.59 0.00
C SER A 89 11.55 -6.70 -0.51
N THR A 90 11.92 -6.83 -1.79
CA THR A 90 13.15 -6.25 -2.35
C THR A 90 12.91 -5.00 -3.19
N ASP A 91 11.72 -4.82 -3.75
CA ASP A 91 11.42 -3.69 -4.63
C ASP A 91 11.35 -2.37 -3.86
N LYS A 92 12.25 -1.45 -4.23
CA LYS A 92 12.21 -0.06 -3.80
C LYS A 92 11.24 0.74 -4.66
N VAL A 93 9.96 0.74 -4.29
CA VAL A 93 8.86 1.40 -5.03
C VAL A 93 7.89 2.12 -4.11
N PHE A 94 8.17 2.15 -2.81
CA PHE A 94 7.35 2.81 -1.81
C PHE A 94 8.01 4.10 -1.33
N TYR A 95 7.23 5.11 -1.01
CA TYR A 95 7.70 6.32 -0.36
C TYR A 95 6.69 6.75 0.71
N ILE A 96 7.07 7.69 1.57
CA ILE A 96 6.18 8.22 2.59
C ILE A 96 5.82 9.64 2.24
N GLU A 97 4.52 9.90 2.18
CA GLU A 97 3.95 11.23 2.11
C GLU A 97 3.54 11.67 3.52
N VAL A 98 3.94 12.88 3.91
CA VAL A 98 3.71 13.42 5.26
C VAL A 98 2.90 14.71 5.16
N ASN A 99 1.78 14.76 5.86
CA ASN A 99 1.02 15.97 6.11
C ASN A 99 1.34 16.46 7.53
N TYR A 100 2.17 17.49 7.64
CA TYR A 100 2.60 18.05 8.91
C TYR A 100 1.47 18.79 9.65
N GLN A 101 0.54 19.41 8.93
CA GLN A 101 -0.61 20.12 9.53
C GLN A 101 -1.56 19.14 10.22
N GLU A 102 -1.87 18.03 9.54
CA GLU A 102 -2.72 16.98 10.10
C GLU A 102 -1.96 15.98 10.99
N ARG A 103 -0.62 16.09 11.05
CA ARG A 103 0.27 15.14 11.74
C ARG A 103 0.02 13.69 11.30
N LYS A 104 -0.18 13.51 10.00
CA LYS A 104 -0.42 12.21 9.36
C LYS A 104 0.71 11.87 8.39
N ALA A 105 0.97 10.58 8.25
CA ALA A 105 1.85 10.05 7.23
C ALA A 105 1.21 8.82 6.60
N SER A 106 1.46 8.61 5.31
CA SER A 106 0.94 7.47 4.58
C SER A 106 1.99 6.91 3.63
N ILE A 107 1.97 5.59 3.45
CA ILE A 107 2.82 4.93 2.45
C ILE A 107 2.14 5.07 1.10
N LYS A 108 2.90 5.59 0.14
CA LYS A 108 2.51 5.66 -1.27
C LYS A 108 3.40 4.73 -2.08
N ARG A 109 2.95 4.41 -3.28
CA ARG A 109 3.68 3.55 -4.22
C ARG A 109 3.74 4.22 -5.58
N ILE A 110 4.92 4.24 -6.18
CA ILE A 110 5.08 4.70 -7.55
C ILE A 110 4.59 3.64 -8.55
N ARG A 111 4.12 4.09 -9.72
CA ARG A 111 3.80 3.19 -10.84
C ARG A 111 5.05 2.91 -11.69
N THR A 112 5.89 3.93 -11.90
CA THR A 112 7.17 3.86 -12.60
C THR A 112 8.28 4.54 -11.80
N LYS A 113 9.51 4.03 -11.92
CA LYS A 113 10.70 4.61 -11.29
C LYS A 113 11.26 5.80 -12.08
N GLU A 114 10.96 5.88 -13.37
CA GLU A 114 11.48 6.93 -14.24
C GLU A 114 10.95 8.30 -13.79
N GLY A 115 11.85 9.24 -13.52
CA GLY A 115 11.51 10.61 -13.11
C GLY A 115 11.06 10.78 -11.66
N SER A 116 11.04 9.73 -10.85
CA SER A 116 10.72 9.82 -9.42
C SER A 116 11.78 10.64 -8.68
N LYS A 117 11.35 11.66 -7.94
CA LYS A 117 12.19 12.50 -7.07
C LYS A 117 12.17 12.03 -5.61
N GLU A 118 11.29 11.09 -5.32
CA GLU A 118 11.00 10.54 -4.01
C GLU A 118 12.09 9.54 -3.61
N PHE A 119 12.36 9.45 -2.31
CA PHE A 119 13.25 8.43 -1.80
C PHE A 119 12.51 7.08 -1.69
N LEU A 120 12.87 6.18 -2.59
CA LEU A 120 12.19 4.89 -2.73
C LEU A 120 12.72 3.85 -1.75
N MET A 121 11.78 3.21 -1.06
CA MET A 121 11.97 2.24 0.00
C MET A 121 11.35 0.90 -0.38
N THR A 122 11.85 -0.18 0.23
CA THR A 122 11.14 -1.45 0.25
C THR A 122 9.87 -1.32 1.10
N SER A 123 8.91 -2.23 0.91
CA SER A 123 7.68 -2.25 1.72
C SER A 123 8.01 -2.30 3.22
N GLU A 124 8.91 -3.19 3.62
CA GLU A 124 9.30 -3.35 5.02
C GLU A 124 9.89 -2.06 5.60
N PHE A 125 10.81 -1.42 4.86
CA PHE A 125 11.44 -0.19 5.32
C PHE A 125 10.44 0.97 5.41
N ALA A 126 9.53 1.10 4.44
CA ALA A 126 8.47 2.10 4.47
C ALA A 126 7.54 1.92 5.69
N HIS A 127 7.16 0.69 6.04
CA HIS A 127 6.35 0.44 7.24
C HIS A 127 7.12 0.76 8.54
N GLN A 128 8.41 0.44 8.61
CA GLN A 128 9.25 0.80 9.75
C GLN A 128 9.31 2.32 9.94
N ARG A 129 9.56 3.06 8.85
CA ARG A 129 9.60 4.53 8.86
C ARG A 129 8.25 5.14 9.22
N LEU A 130 7.15 4.63 8.65
CA LEU A 130 5.81 5.11 8.98
C LEU A 130 5.53 4.99 10.48
N LYS A 131 5.87 3.85 11.09
CA LYS A 131 5.73 3.65 12.55
C LYS A 131 6.53 4.68 13.35
N GLN A 132 7.80 4.91 12.98
CA GLN A 132 8.65 5.92 13.63
C GLN A 132 8.04 7.32 13.55
N ILE A 133 7.56 7.72 12.37
CA ILE A 133 6.94 9.03 12.13
C ILE A 133 5.66 9.18 12.95
N GLN A 134 4.79 8.17 12.97
CA GLN A 134 3.58 8.18 13.79
C GLN A 134 3.89 8.30 15.29
N THR A 135 4.95 7.66 15.77
CA THR A 135 5.42 7.82 17.15
C THR A 135 5.92 9.24 17.40
N LEU A 136 6.70 9.84 16.50
CA LEU A 136 7.21 11.21 16.62
C LEU A 136 6.08 12.25 16.71
N PHE A 137 4.98 12.04 15.98
CA PHE A 137 3.80 12.92 16.08
C PHE A 137 3.02 12.77 17.39
N LYS A 138 3.05 11.59 18.02
CA LYS A 138 2.34 11.31 19.28
C LYS A 138 3.15 11.70 20.52
N GLU A 139 4.45 11.46 20.48
CA GLU A 139 5.34 11.63 21.64
C GLU A 139 6.09 12.96 21.59
N TYR A 140 6.28 13.55 22.77
CA TYR A 140 7.01 14.81 22.95
C TYR A 140 8.15 14.71 23.97
N LYS A 141 8.20 13.64 24.78
CA LYS A 141 9.22 13.49 25.85
C LYS A 141 10.65 13.52 25.31
N TRP A 142 10.86 13.00 24.11
CA TRP A 142 12.17 12.97 23.45
C TRP A 142 12.69 14.38 23.10
N ALA A 143 11.80 15.37 22.94
CA ALA A 143 12.17 16.72 22.55
C ALA A 143 12.59 17.60 23.75
N ARG A 144 12.33 17.16 24.99
CA ARG A 144 12.65 17.92 26.21
C ARG A 144 14.14 18.20 26.42
N TYR A 145 15.00 17.49 25.70
CA TYR A 145 16.46 17.64 25.77
C TYR A 145 17.01 18.62 24.72
N TYR A 146 16.13 19.26 23.95
CA TYR A 146 16.46 20.21 22.90
C TYR A 146 15.86 21.57 23.24
N GLU A 147 16.58 22.64 22.89
CA GLU A 147 16.11 24.02 23.08
C GLU A 147 15.14 24.47 21.96
N GLU A 148 15.20 23.79 20.81
CA GLU A 148 14.42 24.11 19.61
C GLU A 148 12.95 23.68 19.75
N ASP A 149 12.05 24.39 19.03
CA ASP A 149 10.63 24.04 19.00
C ASP A 149 10.40 22.61 18.49
N ILE A 150 9.49 21.89 19.14
CA ILE A 150 9.24 20.48 18.84
C ILE A 150 8.75 20.26 17.42
N ASP A 151 7.96 21.17 16.86
CA ASP A 151 7.42 21.03 15.51
C ASP A 151 8.51 21.31 14.47
N VAL A 152 9.47 22.19 14.76
CA VAL A 152 10.71 22.36 13.97
C VAL A 152 11.55 21.07 13.99
N LEU A 153 11.81 20.52 15.18
CA LEU A 153 12.58 19.27 15.34
C LEU A 153 11.90 18.09 14.62
N ARG A 154 10.58 17.96 14.74
CA ARG A 154 9.80 16.93 14.03
C ARG A 154 10.01 17.03 12.53
N LYS A 155 9.90 18.24 11.98
CA LYS A 155 10.07 18.46 10.54
C LYS A 155 11.46 18.00 10.09
N ILE A 156 12.52 18.44 10.77
CA ILE A 156 13.90 18.06 10.43
C ILE A 156 14.10 16.54 10.49
N ILE A 157 13.64 15.90 11.59
CA ILE A 157 13.80 14.47 11.78
C ILE A 157 13.02 13.69 10.72
N ILE A 158 11.74 14.05 10.50
CA ILE A 158 10.86 13.34 9.59
C ILE A 158 11.34 13.51 8.14
N ASP A 159 11.76 14.71 7.75
CA ASP A 159 12.34 14.96 6.42
C ASP A 159 13.59 14.09 6.21
N LYS A 160 14.48 13.98 7.21
CA LYS A 160 15.63 13.05 7.14
C LYS A 160 15.20 11.56 7.09
N LEU A 161 14.15 11.16 7.81
CA LEU A 161 13.62 9.78 7.79
C LEU A 161 13.08 9.39 6.41
N ILE A 162 12.43 10.33 5.71
CA ILE A 162 11.82 10.08 4.41
C ILE A 162 12.75 10.35 3.24
N THR A 163 13.97 10.86 3.45
CA THR A 163 14.94 11.18 2.38
C THR A 163 16.26 10.42 2.48
N THR A 164 16.49 9.66 3.56
CA THR A 164 17.77 8.98 3.80
C THR A 164 17.62 7.55 4.33
N ASN A 165 18.72 6.79 4.31
CA ASN A 165 18.82 5.47 4.96
C ASN A 165 19.20 5.57 6.46
N LYS A 166 19.38 6.76 7.03
CA LYS A 166 19.87 6.93 8.41
C LYS A 166 18.86 6.44 9.44
N THR A 167 19.29 5.75 10.49
CA THR A 167 18.38 5.35 11.57
C THR A 167 17.86 6.57 12.32
N LEU A 168 16.73 6.44 13.02
CA LEU A 168 16.20 7.53 13.87
C LEU A 168 17.23 7.98 14.92
N GLN A 169 18.02 7.04 15.45
CA GLN A 169 19.08 7.36 16.41
C GLN A 169 20.20 8.20 15.77
N GLN A 170 20.68 7.80 14.59
CA GLN A 170 21.69 8.57 13.84
C GLN A 170 21.18 9.99 13.54
N ILE A 171 19.94 10.12 13.12
CA ILE A 171 19.33 11.42 12.84
C ILE A 171 19.28 12.30 14.08
N LYS A 172 18.90 11.75 15.24
CA LYS A 172 18.83 12.50 16.50
C LYS A 172 20.19 12.91 17.07
N LEU A 173 21.25 12.16 16.77
CA LEU A 173 22.62 12.49 17.17
C LEU A 173 23.22 13.63 16.34
N GLU A 174 22.62 13.95 15.18
CA GLU A 174 23.03 15.05 14.30
C GLU A 174 22.21 16.34 14.53
N LEU A 175 21.34 16.35 15.53
CA LEU A 175 20.58 17.52 15.97
C LEU A 175 21.30 18.15 17.16
#